data_AF-B6Y8P1-F1
#
_entry.id   AF-B6Y8P1-F1
#
_cell.length_a   1.000
_cell.length_b   1.000
_cell.length_c   1.000
_cell.angle_alpha   90.00
_cell.angle_beta   90.00
_cell.angle_gamma   90.00
#
_symmetry.space_group_name_H-M   'P 1'
#
loop_
_entity.id
_entity.type
_entity.pdbx_description
1 polymer ?
#
loop_
_entity_poly.entity_id
_entity_poly.type
_entity_poly.pdbx_seq_one_letter_code
_entity_poly.pdbx_strand_id
1 'polypeptide(L)'
;MNKLPSNAKTSKSQVTQWEVIKNCEYSDNCLSKVVTLYVIKMAELSDIYTSNEPEINTILTRISITSENAFLNKVVDIEIMEGIFPYKFNSKKKNNISRLEDLYNYLCSTVIDSLPKEMLESLRREYRDAVNLFKAIT
;
A
#
# COMPACT_ATOMS: atom_id res chain seq x y z
N MET A 1 -14.00 46.86 -20.64
CA MET A 1 -13.84 45.40 -20.79
C MET A 1 -12.40 45.04 -20.39
N ASN A 2 -12.18 44.62 -19.14
CA ASN A 2 -10.86 44.16 -18.69
C ASN A 2 -10.83 42.64 -18.75
N LYS A 3 -9.93 42.08 -19.58
CA LYS A 3 -9.66 40.65 -19.64
C LYS A 3 -8.93 40.24 -18.35
N LEU A 4 -9.54 39.35 -17.57
CA LEU A 4 -8.85 38.63 -16.50
C LEU A 4 -7.85 37.64 -17.14
N PRO A 5 -6.59 37.53 -16.67
CA PRO A 5 -5.69 36.49 -17.14
C PRO A 5 -6.09 35.16 -16.49
N SER A 6 -6.82 34.32 -17.21
CA SER A 6 -7.07 32.93 -16.80
C SER A 6 -5.82 32.10 -17.11
N ASN A 7 -4.91 31.99 -16.16
CA ASN A 7 -3.89 30.93 -16.12
C ASN A 7 -3.30 30.83 -14.70
N ALA A 8 -4.17 30.74 -13.69
CA ALA A 8 -3.75 30.16 -12.43
C ALA A 8 -3.80 28.64 -12.61
N LYS A 9 -2.64 27.99 -12.72
CA LYS A 9 -2.54 26.55 -12.47
C LYS A 9 -3.07 26.34 -11.05
N THR A 10 -4.29 25.84 -10.92
CA THR A 10 -4.79 25.32 -9.65
C THR A 10 -3.89 24.17 -9.24
N SER A 11 -2.96 24.43 -8.32
CA SER A 11 -2.13 23.42 -7.70
C SER A 11 -3.02 22.63 -6.74
N LYS A 12 -3.67 21.56 -7.23
CA LYS A 12 -4.32 20.60 -6.34
C LYS A 12 -3.26 20.04 -5.40
N SER A 13 -3.46 20.20 -4.09
CA SER A 13 -2.61 19.60 -3.05
C SER A 13 -3.31 18.33 -2.54
N GLN A 14 -2.55 17.24 -2.34
CA GLN A 14 -3.09 15.99 -1.84
C GLN A 14 -2.48 15.66 -0.47
N VAL A 15 -3.34 15.42 0.52
CA VAL A 15 -2.87 14.90 1.81
C VAL A 15 -2.96 13.39 1.78
N THR A 16 -1.83 12.72 2.01
CA THR A 16 -1.78 11.26 2.05
C THR A 16 -1.53 10.77 3.47
N GLN A 17 -2.41 9.89 3.95
CA GLN A 17 -2.26 9.17 5.22
C GLN A 17 -2.25 7.67 4.94
N TRP A 18 -1.54 6.92 5.79
CA TRP A 18 -1.52 5.46 5.67
C TRP A 18 -1.50 4.81 7.05
N GLU A 19 -2.08 3.63 7.13
CA GLU A 19 -2.10 2.77 8.30
C GLU A 19 -1.82 1.31 7.91
N VAL A 20 -1.36 0.54 8.89
CA VAL A 20 -1.02 -0.88 8.73
C VAL A 20 -1.83 -1.70 9.71
N ILE A 21 -2.57 -2.67 9.18
CA ILE A 21 -3.34 -3.62 9.96
C ILE A 21 -2.74 -5.00 9.73
N LYS A 22 -2.46 -5.74 10.81
CA LYS A 22 -1.88 -7.07 10.74
C LYS A 22 -2.86 -8.10 11.27
N ASN A 23 -2.93 -9.24 10.62
CA ASN A 23 -3.71 -10.38 11.06
C ASN A 23 -2.89 -11.66 10.92
N CYS A 24 -2.96 -12.52 11.92
CA CYS A 24 -2.38 -13.88 11.87
C CYS A 24 -3.52 -14.88 11.74
N GLU A 25 -3.49 -15.70 10.70
CA GLU A 25 -4.42 -16.81 10.51
C GLU A 25 -3.76 -18.10 10.99
N TYR A 26 -4.54 -18.92 11.68
CA TYR A 26 -4.11 -20.20 12.23
C TYR A 26 -4.96 -21.32 11.65
N SER A 27 -4.33 -22.44 11.31
CA SER A 27 -4.97 -23.70 10.92
C SER A 27 -4.46 -24.80 11.83
N ASP A 28 -5.34 -25.59 12.43
CA ASP A 28 -4.98 -26.70 13.33
C ASP A 28 -4.02 -26.28 14.46
N ASN A 29 -4.23 -25.09 15.04
CA ASN A 29 -3.39 -24.44 16.05
C ASN A 29 -1.96 -24.08 15.59
N CYS A 30 -1.65 -24.20 14.31
CA CYS A 30 -0.40 -23.74 13.71
C CYS A 30 -0.62 -22.43 12.94
N LEU A 31 0.37 -21.54 12.95
CA LEU A 31 0.34 -20.33 12.12
C LEU A 31 0.34 -20.73 10.64
N SER A 32 -0.72 -20.38 9.91
CA SER A 32 -0.87 -20.74 8.50
C SER A 32 -0.55 -19.56 7.58
N LYS A 33 -0.89 -18.33 7.97
CA LYS A 33 -0.72 -17.14 7.15
C LYS A 33 -0.57 -15.88 8.02
N VAL A 34 0.29 -14.97 7.61
CA VAL A 34 0.34 -13.60 8.14
C VAL A 34 -0.12 -12.68 7.02
N VAL A 35 -1.14 -11.89 7.31
CA VAL A 35 -1.72 -10.91 6.38
C VAL A 35 -1.42 -9.51 6.89
N THR A 36 -0.82 -8.70 6.05
CA THR A 36 -0.59 -7.28 6.29
C THR A 36 -1.43 -6.48 5.30
N LEU A 37 -2.32 -5.63 5.81
CA LEU A 37 -3.15 -4.73 5.03
C LEU A 37 -2.66 -3.30 5.22
N TYR A 38 -2.26 -2.68 4.12
CA TYR A 38 -1.99 -1.24 4.05
C TYR A 38 -3.26 -0.54 3.57
N VAL A 39 -3.70 0.46 4.33
CA VAL A 39 -4.80 1.35 3.97
C VAL A 39 -4.20 2.71 3.67
N ILE A 40 -4.27 3.16 2.43
CA ILE A 40 -3.68 4.42 1.97
C ILE A 40 -4.84 5.35 1.62
N LYS A 41 -5.03 6.40 2.40
CA LYS A 41 -6.09 7.40 2.22
C LYS A 41 -5.50 8.67 1.63
N MET A 42 -6.12 9.15 0.57
CA MET A 42 -5.74 10.36 -0.13
C MET A 42 -6.92 11.32 -0.12
N ALA A 43 -6.72 12.52 0.41
CA ALA A 43 -7.71 13.58 0.38
C ALA A 43 -7.23 14.70 -0.55
N GLU A 44 -8.04 15.05 -1.54
CA GLU A 44 -7.80 16.27 -2.33
C GLU A 44 -8.19 17.50 -1.51
N LEU A 45 -7.24 18.41 -1.30
CA LEU A 45 -7.55 19.74 -0.76
C LEU A 45 -8.00 20.64 -1.91
N SER A 46 -9.25 21.08 -1.89
CA SER A 46 -9.73 22.10 -2.83
C SER A 46 -9.43 23.51 -2.29
N ASP A 47 -8.72 24.33 -3.06
CA ASP A 47 -8.47 25.74 -2.74
C ASP A 47 -9.75 26.62 -2.83
N ILE A 48 -10.87 26.05 -3.27
CA ILE A 48 -12.13 26.75 -3.48
C ILE A 48 -13.05 26.44 -2.31
N TYR A 49 -13.56 27.49 -1.66
CA TYR A 49 -14.59 27.47 -0.62
C TYR A 49 -15.95 26.94 -1.14
N THR A 50 -15.96 25.78 -1.77
CA THR A 50 -17.15 25.02 -2.09
C THR A 50 -17.30 23.93 -1.05
N SER A 51 -18.40 24.00 -0.31
CA SER A 51 -18.94 23.15 0.75
C SER A 51 -19.06 21.64 0.43
N ASN A 52 -18.21 21.08 -0.42
CA ASN A 52 -18.24 19.65 -0.73
C ASN A 52 -17.24 18.94 0.20
N GLU A 53 -17.68 17.86 0.82
CA GLU A 53 -16.79 16.97 1.58
C GLU A 53 -15.58 16.59 0.72
N PRO A 54 -14.38 16.51 1.30
CA PRO A 54 -13.18 16.16 0.54
C PRO A 54 -13.37 14.79 -0.12
N GLU A 55 -13.04 14.70 -1.41
CA GLU A 55 -13.03 13.42 -2.11
C GLU A 55 -11.88 12.57 -1.53
N ILE A 56 -12.25 11.50 -0.81
CA ILE A 56 -11.28 10.59 -0.20
C ILE A 56 -11.14 9.36 -1.10
N ASN A 57 -9.99 9.27 -1.77
CA ASN A 57 -9.61 8.08 -2.51
C ASN A 57 -8.84 7.14 -1.57
N THR A 58 -9.20 5.86 -1.57
CA THR A 58 -8.54 4.84 -0.74
C THR A 58 -7.97 3.73 -1.60
N ILE A 59 -6.70 3.39 -1.38
CA ILE A 59 -6.05 2.21 -1.93
C ILE A 59 -5.83 1.22 -0.79
N LEU A 60 -6.31 -0.01 -0.98
CA LEU A 60 -6.00 -1.11 -0.06
C LEU A 60 -4.95 -2.00 -0.70
N THR A 61 -3.90 -2.32 0.03
CA THR A 61 -2.88 -3.29 -0.42
C THR A 61 -2.75 -4.40 0.61
N ARG A 62 -3.15 -5.61 0.22
CA ARG A 62 -3.05 -6.82 1.04
C ARG A 62 -1.81 -7.60 0.64
N ILE A 63 -0.96 -7.91 1.61
CA ILE A 63 0.23 -8.75 1.44
C ILE A 63 0.04 -9.99 2.29
N SER A 64 0.05 -11.16 1.67
CA SER A 64 -0.12 -12.45 2.34
C SER A 64 1.18 -13.23 2.32
N ILE A 65 1.61 -13.65 3.51
CA ILE A 65 2.85 -14.38 3.74
C ILE A 65 2.49 -15.72 4.38
N THR A 66 2.94 -16.80 3.78
CA THR A 66 2.79 -18.17 4.30
C THR A 66 4.15 -18.76 4.65
N SER A 67 4.14 -19.94 5.26
CA SER A 67 5.35 -20.74 5.48
C SER A 67 6.14 -21.00 4.18
N GLU A 68 5.45 -21.19 3.04
CA GLU A 68 6.13 -21.37 1.75
C GLU A 68 6.94 -20.13 1.34
N ASN A 69 6.44 -18.92 1.63
CA ASN A 69 7.19 -17.69 1.39
C ASN A 69 8.42 -17.62 2.30
N ALA A 70 8.27 -18.00 3.57
CA ALA A 70 9.31 -17.88 4.59
C ALA A 70 10.45 -18.93 4.44
N PHE A 71 10.11 -20.17 4.10
CA PHE A 71 11.07 -21.29 4.06
C PHE A 71 11.52 -21.65 2.65
N LEU A 72 10.64 -21.53 1.65
CA LEU A 72 10.94 -21.89 0.27
C LEU A 72 11.23 -20.68 -0.62
N ASN A 73 11.25 -19.47 -0.04
CA ASN A 73 11.42 -18.20 -0.75
C ASN A 73 10.44 -18.03 -1.93
N LYS A 74 9.22 -18.61 -1.84
CA LYS A 74 8.19 -18.37 -2.84
C LYS A 74 7.78 -16.90 -2.85
N VAL A 75 7.32 -16.43 -4.01
CA VAL A 75 6.86 -15.04 -4.18
C VAL A 75 5.65 -14.77 -3.30
N VAL A 76 5.66 -13.65 -2.58
CA VAL A 76 4.52 -13.22 -1.76
C VAL A 76 3.32 -12.86 -2.63
N ASP A 77 2.13 -13.20 -2.15
CA ASP A 77 0.87 -12.82 -2.79
C ASP A 77 0.52 -11.40 -2.36
N ILE A 78 0.35 -10.52 -3.35
CA ILE A 78 0.06 -9.10 -3.16
C ILE A 78 -1.18 -8.79 -3.98
N GLU A 79 -2.22 -8.28 -3.32
CA GLU A 79 -3.46 -7.82 -3.94
C GLU A 79 -3.65 -6.34 -3.66
N ILE A 80 -4.04 -5.59 -4.67
CA ILE A 80 -4.33 -4.16 -4.58
C ILE A 80 -5.79 -3.95 -4.95
N MET A 81 -6.48 -3.09 -4.20
CA MET A 81 -7.85 -2.68 -4.46
C MET A 81 -7.90 -1.16 -4.55
N GLU A 82 -8.18 -0.68 -5.76
CA GLU A 82 -8.42 0.71 -6.10
C GLU A 82 -9.89 0.78 -6.55
N GLY A 83 -10.81 1.18 -5.67
CA GLY A 83 -12.24 1.11 -5.92
C GLY A 83 -12.85 -0.25 -5.55
N ILE A 84 -13.58 -0.88 -6.48
CA ILE A 84 -14.55 -1.96 -6.16
C ILE A 84 -13.99 -3.38 -6.38
N PHE A 85 -12.96 -3.55 -7.21
CA PHE A 85 -12.44 -4.88 -7.56
C PHE A 85 -10.94 -4.99 -7.24
N PRO A 86 -10.52 -6.01 -6.47
CA PRO A 86 -9.12 -6.27 -6.23
C PRO A 86 -8.45 -6.92 -7.45
N TYR A 87 -7.17 -6.65 -7.65
CA TYR A 87 -6.33 -7.31 -8.63
C TYR A 87 -4.98 -7.71 -8.03
N LYS A 88 -4.33 -8.71 -8.64
CA LYS A 88 -3.01 -9.17 -8.20
C LYS A 88 -1.92 -8.26 -8.70
N PHE A 89 -1.07 -7.80 -7.79
CA PHE A 89 0.11 -7.03 -8.15
C PHE A 89 1.18 -7.95 -8.75
N ASN A 90 1.62 -7.61 -9.96
CA ASN A 90 2.62 -8.37 -10.68
C ASN A 90 3.95 -7.61 -10.75
N SER A 91 5.00 -8.21 -10.20
CA SER A 91 6.39 -7.80 -10.38
C SER A 91 7.19 -8.92 -11.03
N LYS A 92 8.20 -8.56 -11.81
CA LYS A 92 9.12 -9.53 -12.43
C LYS A 92 10.21 -10.03 -11.45
N LYS A 93 10.28 -9.46 -10.24
CA LYS A 93 11.29 -9.79 -9.24
C LYS A 93 10.93 -11.09 -8.53
N LYS A 94 11.93 -11.97 -8.40
CA LYS A 94 11.86 -13.21 -7.62
C LYS A 94 12.12 -12.99 -6.13
N ASN A 95 12.93 -11.98 -5.80
CA ASN A 95 13.21 -11.62 -4.41
C ASN A 95 12.04 -10.78 -3.85
N ASN A 96 11.49 -11.17 -2.71
CA ASN A 96 10.34 -10.52 -2.10
C ASN A 96 10.63 -9.08 -1.63
N ILE A 97 11.83 -8.76 -1.14
CA ILE A 97 12.19 -7.38 -0.76
C ILE A 97 12.17 -6.46 -1.98
N SER A 98 12.80 -6.85 -3.08
CA SER A 98 12.74 -6.08 -4.33
C SER A 98 11.33 -6.02 -4.91
N ARG A 99 10.51 -7.04 -4.68
CA ARG A 99 9.09 -7.06 -5.09
C ARG A 99 8.27 -6.01 -4.32
N LEU A 100 8.58 -5.81 -3.04
CA LEU A 100 7.96 -4.78 -2.20
C LEU A 100 8.45 -3.37 -2.56
N GLU A 101 9.69 -3.23 -3.04
CA GLU A 101 10.16 -1.97 -3.63
C GLU A 101 9.40 -1.63 -4.93
N ASP A 102 9.21 -2.61 -5.81
CA ASP A 102 8.38 -2.44 -7.02
C ASP A 102 6.95 -2.04 -6.65
N LEU A 103 6.37 -2.66 -5.61
CA LEU A 103 5.05 -2.29 -5.07
C LEU A 103 5.03 -0.83 -4.58
N TYR A 104 6.02 -0.42 -3.79
CA TYR A 104 6.11 0.96 -3.31
C TYR A 104 6.21 1.96 -4.46
N ASN A 105 7.00 1.66 -5.48
CA ASN A 105 7.13 2.51 -6.66
C ASN A 105 5.82 2.58 -7.46
N TYR A 106 5.11 1.45 -7.58
CA TYR A 106 3.77 1.42 -8.17
C TYR A 106 2.80 2.32 -7.41
N LEU A 107 2.75 2.20 -6.08
CA LEU A 107 1.88 3.02 -5.24
C LEU A 107 2.26 4.52 -5.36
N CYS A 108 3.55 4.85 -5.34
CA CYS A 108 4.02 6.23 -5.60
C CYS A 108 3.56 6.77 -6.96
N SER A 109 3.43 5.93 -7.99
CA SER A 109 2.94 6.37 -9.31
C SER A 109 1.43 6.60 -9.37
N THR A 110 0.71 6.13 -8.36
CA THR A 110 -0.76 6.22 -8.27
C THR A 110 -1.21 7.45 -7.46
N VAL A 111 -0.34 7.94 -6.57
CA VAL A 111 -0.58 9.12 -5.72
C VAL A 111 0.02 10.36 -6.40
N ILE A 112 -0.65 11.52 -6.30
CA ILE A 112 -0.18 12.79 -6.89
C ILE A 112 1.08 13.25 -6.17
N ASP A 113 1.06 13.16 -4.84
CA ASP A 113 2.21 13.42 -3.99
C ASP A 113 2.95 12.11 -3.69
N SER A 114 4.28 12.16 -3.61
CA SER A 114 5.07 10.95 -3.33
C SER A 114 4.72 10.39 -1.94
N LEU A 115 4.56 9.06 -1.86
CA LEU A 115 4.42 8.41 -0.55
C LEU A 115 5.67 8.62 0.32
N PRO A 116 5.51 8.68 1.65
CA PRO A 116 6.63 8.79 2.57
C PRO A 116 7.52 7.54 2.52
N LYS A 117 8.84 7.72 2.57
CA LYS A 117 9.82 6.60 2.55
C LYS A 117 9.65 5.65 3.73
N GLU A 118 9.10 6.14 4.83
CA GLU A 118 8.72 5.39 6.02
C GLU A 118 7.77 4.23 5.67
N MET A 119 6.94 4.38 4.64
CA MET A 119 6.06 3.32 4.17
C MET A 119 6.85 2.18 3.48
N LEU A 120 7.88 2.49 2.69
CA LEU A 120 8.78 1.45 2.13
C LEU A 120 9.50 0.68 3.23
N GLU A 121 10.00 1.38 4.24
CA GLU A 121 10.65 0.74 5.37
C GLU A 121 9.67 -0.10 6.18
N SER A 122 8.42 0.34 6.31
CA SER A 122 7.35 -0.49 6.88
C SER A 122 7.15 -1.77 6.07
N LEU A 123 6.98 -1.70 4.74
CA LEU A 123 6.80 -2.90 3.89
C LEU A 123 7.90 -3.94 4.14
N ARG A 124 9.15 -3.49 4.18
CA ARG A 124 10.31 -4.35 4.42
C ARG A 124 10.34 -4.91 5.84
N ARG A 125 9.97 -4.11 6.85
CA ARG A 125 9.94 -4.55 8.25
C ARG A 125 8.84 -5.57 8.46
N GLU A 126 7.62 -5.29 8.00
CA GLU A 126 6.47 -6.17 8.17
C GLU A 126 6.68 -7.54 7.52
N TYR A 127 7.28 -7.57 6.33
CA TYR A 127 7.67 -8.81 5.70
C TYR A 127 8.71 -9.59 6.52
N ARG A 128 9.74 -8.92 7.03
CA ARG A 128 10.78 -9.57 7.84
C ARG A 128 10.21 -10.12 9.14
N ASP A 129 9.36 -9.36 9.81
CA ASP A 129 8.72 -9.76 11.06
C ASP A 129 7.83 -11.00 10.84
N ALA A 130 7.03 -11.01 9.77
CA ALA A 130 6.22 -12.17 9.40
C ALA A 130 7.08 -13.42 9.10
N VAL A 131 8.15 -13.27 8.31
CA VAL A 131 9.07 -14.37 8.02
C VAL A 131 9.74 -14.90 9.28
N ASN A 132 10.15 -14.01 10.20
CA ASN A 132 10.74 -14.39 11.47
C ASN A 132 9.75 -15.09 12.37
N LEU A 133 8.47 -14.67 12.38
CA LEU A 133 7.41 -15.32 13.13
C LEU A 133 7.23 -16.78 12.68
N PHE A 134 7.19 -17.04 11.37
CA PHE A 134 7.17 -18.41 10.85
C PHE A 134 8.38 -19.23 11.29
N LYS A 135 9.58 -18.64 11.24
CA LYS A 135 10.83 -19.32 11.62
C LYS A 135 10.94 -19.60 13.13
N ALA A 136 10.30 -18.79 13.98
CA ALA A 136 10.35 -18.94 15.44
C ALA A 136 9.37 -20.00 15.98
N ILE A 137 8.36 -20.37 15.20
CA ILE A 137 7.32 -21.35 15.59
C ILE A 137 7.72 -22.78 15.20
N THR A 138 8.82 -22.95 14.45
CA THR A 138 9.38 -24.26 14.04
C THR A 138 10.60 -24.61 14.87
#